data_AF-A0A520ZA67-F1
#
_entry.id   AF-A0A520ZA67-F1
#
_cell.length_a   1.000
_cell.length_b   1.000
_cell.length_c   1.000
_cell.angle_alpha   90.00
_cell.angle_beta   90.00
_cell.angle_gamma   90.00
#
_symmetry.space_group_name_H-M   'P 1'
#
loop_
_entity.id
_entity.type
_entity.pdbx_description
1 polymer ?
#
loop_
_entity_poly.entity_id
_entity_poly.type
_entity_poly.pdbx_seq_one_letter_code
_entity_poly.pdbx_strand_id
1 'polypeptide(L)'
;MKWIAPFLLILFLSCKSEKDKLPFLSYTINAAGEKELYEISYNGQFKNQLNAEFSDSLIEDKVFLANFFFTRCPSICPPMRQQLIGIANEIDDEDFMILSHTIDPGHDNPLILKDYAEATGISIEKWQFLTASESITKNMAEQYKTNFKPNEDGTDFYHSSYVALMDKDAMIRGFYDLLKPKEVELLKIDIESLLD
;
A
#
# COMPACT_ATOMS: atom_id res chain seq x y z
N MET A 1 -46.80 32.11 -46.04
CA MET A 1 -46.00 32.56 -44.88
C MET A 1 -46.37 31.74 -43.66
N LYS A 2 -45.46 30.88 -43.20
CA LYS A 2 -45.26 30.41 -41.82
C LYS A 2 -44.26 29.26 -41.87
N TRP A 3 -42.98 29.61 -41.72
CA TRP A 3 -41.91 28.64 -41.46
C TRP A 3 -41.90 28.38 -39.95
N ILE A 4 -42.06 27.12 -39.54
CA ILE A 4 -41.84 26.67 -38.17
C ILE A 4 -40.51 25.90 -38.21
N ALA A 5 -39.44 26.51 -37.70
CA ALA A 5 -38.18 25.83 -37.46
C ALA A 5 -38.31 25.03 -36.16
N PRO A 6 -38.00 23.72 -36.13
CA PRO A 6 -37.98 22.99 -34.87
C PRO A 6 -36.69 23.34 -34.12
N PHE A 7 -36.89 23.80 -32.89
CA PHE A 7 -35.86 24.09 -31.91
C PHE A 7 -35.16 22.78 -31.54
N LEU A 8 -33.92 22.60 -32.00
CA LEU A 8 -33.09 21.46 -31.64
C LEU A 8 -32.62 21.66 -30.20
N LEU A 9 -33.33 21.04 -29.24
CA LEU A 9 -32.96 21.04 -27.84
C LEU A 9 -31.72 20.14 -27.68
N ILE A 10 -30.54 20.74 -27.71
CA ILE A 10 -29.28 20.06 -27.43
C ILE A 10 -29.25 19.79 -25.92
N LEU A 11 -29.61 18.57 -25.53
CA LEU A 11 -29.36 18.04 -24.20
C LEU A 11 -27.85 17.87 -24.06
N PHE A 12 -27.20 18.82 -23.38
CA PHE A 12 -25.87 18.62 -22.85
C PHE A 12 -25.95 17.53 -21.77
N LEU A 13 -25.79 16.27 -22.17
CA LEU A 13 -25.38 15.21 -21.27
C LEU A 13 -23.99 15.59 -20.76
N SER A 14 -23.98 16.25 -19.61
CA SER A 14 -22.79 16.38 -18.79
C SER A 14 -22.41 14.97 -18.33
N CYS A 15 -21.61 14.27 -19.13
CA CYS A 15 -20.79 13.20 -18.60
C CYS A 15 -19.82 13.87 -17.61
N LYS A 16 -20.20 13.92 -16.33
CA LYS A 16 -19.19 13.89 -15.28
C LYS A 16 -18.38 12.62 -15.57
N SER A 17 -17.15 12.77 -16.03
CA SER A 17 -16.15 11.72 -15.89
C SER A 17 -16.23 11.32 -14.42
N GLU A 18 -16.66 10.09 -14.13
CA GLU A 18 -16.21 9.46 -12.89
C GLU A 18 -14.69 9.63 -12.92
N LYS A 19 -14.10 10.35 -11.96
CA LYS A 19 -12.65 10.23 -11.74
C LYS A 19 -12.46 8.73 -11.56
N ASP A 20 -11.79 8.07 -12.49
CA ASP A 20 -11.65 6.62 -12.49
C ASP A 20 -11.16 6.17 -11.11
N LYS A 21 -12.05 5.53 -10.34
CA LYS A 21 -11.71 5.01 -9.02
C LYS A 21 -10.59 3.99 -9.23
N LEU A 22 -9.54 4.04 -8.42
CA LEU A 22 -8.42 3.10 -8.51
C LEU A 22 -8.92 1.64 -8.54
N PRO A 23 -8.29 0.74 -9.29
CA PRO A 23 -8.74 -0.64 -9.39
C PRO A 23 -8.63 -1.36 -8.05
N PHE A 24 -9.38 -2.45 -7.87
CA PHE A 24 -9.14 -3.43 -6.81
C PHE A 24 -8.20 -4.52 -7.35
N LEU A 25 -7.06 -4.71 -6.69
CA LEU A 25 -6.02 -5.66 -7.10
C LEU A 25 -5.95 -6.89 -6.18
N SER A 26 -6.44 -6.82 -4.95
CA SER A 26 -6.57 -7.95 -4.04
C SER A 26 -7.78 -8.82 -4.42
N TYR A 27 -7.58 -9.69 -5.42
CA TYR A 27 -8.60 -10.65 -5.83
C TYR A 27 -7.99 -12.01 -6.20
N THR A 28 -8.78 -13.07 -6.02
CA THR A 28 -8.52 -14.40 -6.59
C THR A 28 -9.50 -14.67 -7.73
N ILE A 29 -9.18 -15.66 -8.56
CA ILE A 29 -10.11 -16.17 -9.58
C ILE A 29 -10.62 -17.52 -9.09
N ASN A 30 -11.92 -17.61 -8.85
CA ASN A 30 -12.54 -18.85 -8.38
C ASN A 30 -12.67 -19.89 -9.52
N ALA A 31 -13.17 -21.07 -9.18
CA ALA A 31 -13.33 -22.17 -10.16
C ALA A 31 -14.30 -21.82 -11.33
N ALA A 32 -15.16 -20.81 -11.15
CA ALA A 32 -16.07 -20.31 -12.18
C ALA A 32 -15.44 -19.21 -13.07
N GLY A 33 -14.21 -18.78 -12.78
CA GLY A 33 -13.54 -17.69 -13.51
C GLY A 33 -13.93 -16.29 -13.03
N GLU A 34 -14.60 -16.18 -11.89
CA GLU A 34 -15.08 -14.91 -11.34
C GLU A 34 -14.06 -14.33 -10.34
N LYS A 35 -14.04 -13.00 -10.23
CA LYS A 35 -13.20 -12.30 -9.25
C LYS A 35 -13.82 -12.40 -7.85
N GLU A 36 -13.04 -12.90 -6.90
CA GLU A 36 -13.36 -12.84 -5.47
C GLU A 36 -12.39 -11.88 -4.80
N LEU A 37 -12.91 -10.73 -4.35
CA LEU A 37 -12.11 -9.72 -3.64
C LEU A 37 -11.78 -10.19 -2.22
N TYR A 38 -10.62 -9.76 -1.72
CA TYR A 38 -10.24 -9.98 -0.33
C TYR A 38 -9.50 -8.76 0.24
N GLU A 39 -9.62 -8.62 1.56
CA GLU A 39 -8.96 -7.59 2.36
C GLU A 39 -7.65 -8.14 2.92
N ILE A 40 -6.68 -7.26 3.16
CA ILE A 40 -5.48 -7.62 3.91
C ILE A 40 -5.85 -7.75 5.39
N SER A 41 -5.43 -8.85 6.02
CA SER A 41 -5.66 -9.10 7.44
C SER A 41 -4.38 -9.57 8.16
N TYR A 42 -4.12 -8.95 9.30
CA TYR A 42 -3.03 -9.18 10.24
C TYR A 42 -3.39 -10.30 11.21
N ASN A 43 -3.55 -11.51 10.66
CA ASN A 43 -3.75 -12.72 11.44
C ASN A 43 -2.43 -13.23 12.03
N GLY A 44 -2.30 -13.19 13.35
CA GLY A 44 -1.16 -13.74 14.08
C GLY A 44 -0.57 -12.77 15.09
N GLN A 45 0.62 -13.09 15.60
CA GLN A 45 1.36 -12.28 16.56
C GLN A 45 2.35 -11.39 15.81
N PHE A 46 1.87 -10.24 15.33
CA PHE A 46 2.72 -9.17 14.83
C PHE A 46 3.10 -8.25 15.98
N LYS A 47 4.35 -7.81 15.99
CA LYS A 47 4.83 -6.82 16.93
C LYS A 47 5.48 -5.66 16.21
N ASN A 48 5.27 -4.46 16.72
CA ASN A 48 5.94 -3.28 16.22
C ASN A 48 7.29 -3.04 16.91
N GLN A 49 7.96 -1.94 16.54
CA GLN A 49 9.23 -1.49 17.12
C GLN A 49 9.18 -1.16 18.62
N LEU A 50 7.99 -1.00 19.21
CA LEU A 50 7.83 -0.85 20.66
C LEU A 50 7.54 -2.17 21.38
N ASN A 51 7.60 -3.31 20.66
CA ASN A 51 7.18 -4.62 21.15
C ASN A 51 5.69 -4.64 21.57
N ALA A 52 4.88 -3.74 21.01
CA ALA A 52 3.43 -3.76 21.13
C ALA A 52 2.83 -4.64 20.04
N GLU A 53 1.72 -5.32 20.34
CA GLU A 53 0.99 -6.15 19.37
C GLU A 53 0.39 -5.25 18.27
N PHE A 54 0.37 -5.77 17.04
CA PHE A 54 -0.23 -5.12 15.88
C PHE A 54 -1.34 -5.99 15.28
N SER A 55 -2.48 -5.39 14.94
CA SER A 55 -3.69 -6.08 14.47
C SER A 55 -4.53 -5.20 13.55
N ASP A 56 -5.55 -5.78 12.92
CA ASP A 56 -6.45 -5.10 11.97
C ASP A 56 -7.10 -3.82 12.51
N SER A 57 -7.40 -3.76 13.81
CA SER A 57 -7.94 -2.55 14.45
C SER A 57 -7.03 -1.32 14.35
N LEU A 58 -5.74 -1.50 14.05
CA LEU A 58 -4.78 -0.39 13.90
C LEU A 58 -4.76 0.16 12.47
N ILE A 59 -5.36 -0.54 11.50
CA ILE A 59 -5.46 -0.12 10.10
C ILE A 59 -6.90 0.23 9.69
N GLU A 60 -7.86 0.11 10.61
CA GLU A 60 -9.25 0.48 10.38
C GLU A 60 -9.35 1.96 9.98
N ASP A 61 -10.08 2.23 8.89
CA ASP A 61 -10.24 3.55 8.29
C ASP A 61 -8.92 4.24 7.84
N LYS A 62 -7.83 3.49 7.68
CA LYS A 62 -6.53 4.01 7.23
C LYS A 62 -6.26 3.72 5.76
N VAL A 63 -5.76 4.73 5.05
CA VAL A 63 -5.01 4.53 3.81
C VAL A 63 -3.58 4.20 4.21
N PHE A 64 -3.01 3.13 3.67
CA PHE A 64 -1.66 2.76 4.08
C PHE A 64 -0.80 2.22 2.96
N LEU A 65 0.51 2.38 3.16
CA LEU A 65 1.53 1.74 2.36
C LEU A 65 2.04 0.51 3.08
N ALA A 66 2.32 -0.57 2.32
CA ALA A 66 2.98 -1.75 2.85
C ALA A 66 4.16 -2.16 1.98
N ASN A 67 5.29 -2.45 2.62
CA ASN A 67 6.47 -2.99 1.97
C ASN A 67 7.15 -4.05 2.84
N PHE A 68 8.01 -4.84 2.20
CA PHE A 68 8.89 -5.80 2.86
C PHE A 68 10.32 -5.28 2.85
N PHE A 69 11.06 -5.50 3.94
CA PHE A 69 12.44 -5.03 4.10
C PHE A 69 13.20 -5.91 5.09
N PHE A 70 14.48 -5.63 5.28
CA PHE A 70 15.24 -6.10 6.43
C PHE A 70 16.36 -5.10 6.74
N THR A 71 16.71 -4.93 8.02
CA THR A 71 17.57 -3.82 8.44
C THR A 71 19.00 -3.88 7.91
N ARG A 72 19.48 -5.10 7.59
CA ARG A 72 20.82 -5.36 7.07
C ARG A 72 20.93 -5.31 5.54
N CYS A 73 19.86 -4.92 4.83
CA CYS A 73 19.88 -4.87 3.37
C CYS A 73 20.86 -3.79 2.87
N PRO A 74 21.89 -4.17 2.09
CA PRO A 74 22.95 -3.23 1.69
C PRO A 74 22.59 -2.40 0.44
N SER A 75 21.50 -2.70 -0.27
CA SER A 75 21.26 -2.23 -1.64
C SER A 75 19.96 -1.43 -1.81
N ILE A 76 18.82 -2.10 -1.94
CA ILE A 76 17.56 -1.47 -2.37
C ILE A 76 16.81 -0.77 -1.23
N CYS A 77 16.95 -1.24 0.02
CA CYS A 77 16.23 -0.66 1.15
C CYS A 77 16.67 0.78 1.50
N PRO A 78 17.96 1.17 1.48
CA PRO A 78 18.35 2.55 1.75
C PRO A 78 17.69 3.60 0.84
N PRO A 79 17.68 3.49 -0.50
CA PRO A 79 16.97 4.44 -1.35
C PRO A 79 15.45 4.36 -1.20
N MET A 80 14.85 3.18 -1.03
CA MET A 80 13.41 3.05 -0.75
C MET A 80 13.01 3.79 0.53
N ARG A 81 13.82 3.65 1.59
CA ARG A 81 13.59 4.34 2.87
C ARG A 81 13.57 5.85 2.68
N GLN A 82 14.46 6.41 1.86
CA GLN A 82 14.47 7.86 1.59
C GLN A 82 13.19 8.32 0.89
N GLN A 83 12.65 7.52 -0.03
CA GLN A 83 11.39 7.83 -0.71
C GLN A 83 10.20 7.78 0.24
N LEU A 84 10.14 6.75 1.10
CA LEU A 84 9.10 6.63 2.13
C LEU A 84 9.18 7.76 3.17
N ILE A 85 10.38 8.21 3.56
CA ILE A 85 10.55 9.42 4.39
C ILE A 85 9.97 10.64 3.67
N GLY A 86 10.26 10.81 2.37
CA GLY A 86 9.69 11.90 1.57
C GLY A 86 8.17 11.89 1.55
N ILE A 87 7.57 10.73 1.25
CA ILE A 87 6.12 10.54 1.23
C ILE A 87 5.51 10.80 2.61
N ALA A 88 6.09 10.26 3.69
CA ALA A 88 5.58 10.44 5.05
C ALA A 88 5.57 11.90 5.51
N ASN A 89 6.53 12.70 5.05
CA ASN A 89 6.60 14.14 5.38
C ASN A 89 5.66 14.99 4.52
N GLU A 90 5.34 14.54 3.30
CA GLU A 90 4.49 15.29 2.36
C GLU A 90 3.00 15.03 2.61
N ILE A 91 2.63 13.79 2.92
CA ILE A 91 1.24 13.40 3.22
C ILE A 91 0.97 13.61 4.72
N ASP A 92 0.59 14.84 5.10
CA ASP A 92 0.26 15.21 6.49
C ASP A 92 -1.22 14.95 6.82
N ASP A 93 -1.60 13.67 6.85
CA ASP A 93 -2.95 13.20 7.17
C ASP A 93 -2.92 12.12 8.27
N GLU A 94 -3.78 12.21 9.28
CA GLU A 94 -3.85 11.24 10.38
C GLU A 94 -4.38 9.86 9.94
N ASP A 95 -5.09 9.79 8.81
CA ASP A 95 -5.58 8.56 8.20
C ASP A 95 -4.58 7.89 7.27
N PHE A 96 -3.40 8.47 7.08
CA PHE A 96 -2.33 7.86 6.29
C PHE A 96 -1.20 7.27 7.15
N MET A 97 -0.80 6.03 6.89
CA MET A 97 0.34 5.38 7.55
C MET A 97 1.19 4.49 6.64
N ILE A 98 2.38 4.10 7.12
CA ILE A 98 3.32 3.22 6.43
C ILE A 98 3.61 2.00 7.32
N LEU A 99 3.54 0.81 6.72
CA LEU A 99 3.77 -0.47 7.38
C LEU A 99 4.93 -1.20 6.68
N SER A 100 6.08 -1.27 7.35
CA SER A 100 7.24 -1.99 6.85
C SER A 100 7.41 -3.32 7.59
N HIS A 101 7.37 -4.43 6.86
CA HIS A 101 7.44 -5.78 7.41
C HIS A 101 8.84 -6.36 7.24
N THR A 102 9.49 -6.75 8.34
CA THR A 102 10.78 -7.43 8.21
C THR A 102 10.62 -8.85 7.66
N ILE A 103 11.48 -9.21 6.71
CA ILE A 103 11.63 -10.56 6.18
C ILE A 103 12.71 -11.38 6.88
N ASP A 104 13.41 -10.77 7.85
CA ASP A 104 14.48 -11.38 8.66
C ASP A 104 14.15 -11.28 10.16
N PRO A 105 13.01 -11.83 10.63
CA PRO A 105 12.55 -11.65 12.00
C PRO A 105 13.45 -12.30 13.06
N GLY A 106 14.32 -13.24 12.65
CA GLY A 106 15.34 -13.81 13.53
C GLY A 106 16.42 -12.79 13.93
N HIS A 107 16.67 -11.78 13.10
CA HIS A 107 17.54 -10.67 13.41
C HIS A 107 16.76 -9.43 13.86
N ASP A 108 15.76 -9.04 13.08
CA ASP A 108 14.98 -7.82 13.22
C ASP A 108 13.92 -7.96 14.33
N ASN A 109 14.41 -8.02 15.57
CA ASN A 109 13.58 -7.96 16.76
C ASN A 109 13.15 -6.51 17.07
N PRO A 110 12.17 -6.28 17.97
CA PRO A 110 11.66 -4.93 18.25
C PRO A 110 12.71 -3.89 18.63
N LEU A 111 13.78 -4.28 19.33
CA LEU A 111 14.86 -3.34 19.70
C LEU A 111 15.62 -2.85 18.48
N ILE A 112 16.00 -3.75 17.57
CA ILE A 112 16.68 -3.39 16.32
C ILE A 112 15.76 -2.56 15.42
N LEU A 113 14.46 -2.92 15.37
CA LEU A 113 13.47 -2.15 14.62
C LEU A 113 13.26 -0.76 15.20
N LYS A 114 13.38 -0.58 16.52
CA LYS A 114 13.30 0.73 17.16
C LYS A 114 14.42 1.64 16.72
N ASP A 115 15.67 1.15 16.79
CA ASP A 115 16.83 1.93 16.35
C ASP A 115 16.72 2.29 14.86
N TYR A 116 16.22 1.35 14.05
CA TYR A 116 15.96 1.58 12.63
C TYR A 116 14.87 2.64 12.38
N ALA A 117 13.78 2.60 13.16
CA ALA A 117 12.68 3.55 13.08
C ALA A 117 13.10 4.96 13.49
N GLU A 118 13.85 5.10 14.60
CA GLU A 118 14.34 6.39 15.09
C GLU A 118 15.23 7.10 14.05
N ALA A 119 16.01 6.34 13.28
CA ALA A 119 16.84 6.87 12.20
C ALA A 119 16.05 7.47 11.02
N THR A 120 14.73 7.24 10.94
CA THR A 120 13.87 7.86 9.90
C THR A 120 13.43 9.26 10.26
N GLY A 121 13.37 9.60 11.56
CA GLY A 121 12.77 10.84 12.06
C GLY A 121 11.25 10.95 11.90
N ILE A 122 10.57 9.89 11.41
CA ILE A 122 9.11 9.85 11.24
C ILE A 122 8.44 9.37 12.53
N SER A 123 7.27 9.93 12.84
CA SER A 123 6.52 9.54 14.03
C SER A 123 6.09 8.08 13.96
N ILE A 124 6.01 7.44 15.12
CA ILE A 124 5.59 6.03 15.20
C ILE A 124 4.16 5.82 14.71
N GLU A 125 3.25 6.74 15.00
CA GLU A 125 1.86 6.63 14.55
C GLU A 125 1.77 6.64 13.01
N LYS A 126 2.69 7.35 12.35
CA LYS A 126 2.79 7.41 10.89
C LYS A 126 3.51 6.22 10.26
N TRP A 127 4.53 5.66 10.93
CA TRP A 127 5.34 4.57 10.37
C TRP A 127 5.61 3.47 11.40
N GLN A 128 5.03 2.30 11.15
CA GLN A 128 5.22 1.10 11.95
C GLN A 128 6.19 0.13 11.25
N PHE A 129 7.13 -0.40 12.03
CA PHE A 129 8.05 -1.45 11.60
C PHE A 129 7.66 -2.74 12.31
N LEU A 130 7.26 -3.74 11.54
CA LEU A 130 6.59 -4.94 12.03
C LEU A 130 7.51 -6.16 11.92
N THR A 131 7.48 -7.00 12.96
CA THR A 131 8.13 -8.32 13.02
C THR A 131 7.16 -9.38 13.50
N ALA A 132 7.28 -10.59 12.96
CA ALA A 132 6.47 -11.76 13.31
C ALA A 132 7.27 -13.04 13.02
N SER A 133 6.74 -14.23 13.31
CA SER A 133 7.43 -15.46 12.91
C SER A 133 7.58 -15.54 11.39
N GLU A 134 8.60 -16.25 10.90
CA GLU A 134 8.82 -16.43 9.44
C GLU A 134 7.56 -16.95 8.73
N SER A 135 6.81 -17.85 9.37
CA SER A 135 5.55 -18.36 8.84
C SER A 135 4.47 -17.28 8.70
N ILE A 136 4.32 -16.42 9.70
CA ILE A 136 3.37 -15.31 9.70
C ILE A 136 3.78 -14.26 8.66
N THR A 137 5.06 -13.88 8.62
CA THR A 137 5.60 -12.96 7.61
C THR A 137 5.39 -13.49 6.19
N LYS A 138 5.59 -14.79 5.96
CA LYS A 138 5.33 -15.43 4.67
C LYS A 138 3.84 -15.38 4.30
N ASN A 139 2.95 -15.71 5.24
CA ASN A 139 1.50 -15.61 5.01
C ASN A 139 1.07 -14.17 4.71
N MET A 140 1.65 -13.18 5.40
CA MET A 140 1.42 -11.77 5.09
C MET A 140 1.85 -11.43 3.67
N ALA A 141 3.07 -11.81 3.28
CA ALA A 141 3.56 -11.61 1.92
C ALA A 141 2.67 -12.28 0.88
N GLU A 142 2.09 -13.45 1.18
CA GLU A 142 1.15 -14.15 0.30
C GLU A 142 -0.15 -13.37 0.06
N GLN A 143 -0.64 -12.60 1.04
CA GLN A 143 -1.80 -11.72 0.83
C GLN A 143 -1.50 -10.58 -0.14
N TYR A 144 -0.23 -10.18 -0.30
CA TYR A 144 0.18 -9.19 -1.30
C TYR A 144 0.47 -9.80 -2.68
N LYS A 145 0.42 -11.14 -2.82
CA LYS A 145 0.58 -11.84 -4.10
C LYS A 145 -0.71 -11.76 -4.92
N THR A 146 -0.97 -10.57 -5.45
CA THR A 146 -1.94 -10.39 -6.53
C THR A 146 -1.32 -10.88 -7.85
N ASN A 147 -2.04 -10.82 -8.99
CA ASN A 147 -1.43 -11.06 -10.32
C ASN A 147 -0.34 -10.02 -10.70
N PHE A 148 0.09 -9.20 -9.76
CA PHE A 148 1.17 -8.24 -9.87
C PHE A 148 2.52 -8.95 -10.02
N LYS A 149 3.34 -8.53 -11.00
CA LYS A 149 4.60 -9.20 -11.35
C LYS A 149 5.85 -8.38 -10.99
N PRO A 150 6.45 -8.59 -9.80
CA PRO A 150 7.89 -8.44 -9.66
C PRO A 150 8.56 -9.76 -10.09
N ASN A 151 9.43 -9.68 -11.10
CA ASN A 151 10.22 -10.77 -11.70
C ASN A 151 9.45 -11.86 -12.48
N GLU A 152 8.53 -11.44 -13.35
CA GLU A 152 7.83 -12.23 -14.38
C GLU A 152 6.80 -13.28 -13.93
N ASP A 153 6.76 -13.70 -12.67
CA ASP A 153 5.77 -14.66 -12.15
C ASP A 153 4.93 -14.13 -10.98
N GLY A 154 5.23 -12.93 -10.47
CA GLY A 154 4.49 -12.31 -9.36
C GLY A 154 4.88 -12.80 -7.99
N THR A 155 6.01 -13.51 -7.90
CA THR A 155 6.46 -14.07 -6.63
C THR A 155 7.36 -13.12 -5.84
N ASP A 156 7.96 -12.11 -6.46
CA ASP A 156 9.05 -11.36 -5.83
C ASP A 156 8.66 -10.01 -5.22
N PHE A 157 7.44 -9.85 -4.72
CA PHE A 157 7.12 -8.67 -3.88
C PHE A 157 8.00 -8.66 -2.61
N TYR A 158 8.31 -9.86 -2.12
CA TYR A 158 9.07 -10.12 -0.90
C TYR A 158 10.50 -9.54 -0.90
N HIS A 159 11.14 -9.39 -2.08
CA HIS A 159 12.45 -8.73 -2.23
C HIS A 159 12.46 -7.75 -3.41
N SER A 160 11.54 -6.79 -3.43
CA SER A 160 11.47 -5.79 -4.50
C SER A 160 11.56 -4.34 -4.01
N SER A 161 11.68 -3.43 -4.98
CA SER A 161 11.55 -1.99 -4.76
C SER A 161 10.11 -1.50 -4.68
N TYR A 162 9.12 -2.39 -4.73
CA TYR A 162 7.71 -2.02 -4.75
C TYR A 162 7.13 -1.80 -3.36
N VAL A 163 6.13 -0.92 -3.31
CA VAL A 163 5.20 -0.73 -2.19
C VAL A 163 3.79 -1.03 -2.68
N ALA A 164 2.95 -1.61 -1.83
CA ALA A 164 1.51 -1.74 -2.07
C ALA A 164 0.78 -0.54 -1.44
N LEU A 165 -0.21 0.00 -2.14
CA LEU A 165 -1.14 1.02 -1.64
C LEU A 165 -2.47 0.35 -1.28
N MET A 166 -2.93 0.58 -0.05
CA MET A 166 -4.21 0.09 0.46
C MET A 166 -5.15 1.26 0.73
N ASP A 167 -6.43 1.06 0.47
CA ASP A 167 -7.49 1.98 0.89
C ASP A 167 -7.98 1.69 2.32
N LYS A 168 -8.98 2.46 2.76
CA LYS A 168 -9.61 2.38 4.10
C LYS A 168 -10.31 1.04 4.37
N ASP A 169 -10.61 0.26 3.33
CA ASP A 169 -11.17 -1.09 3.43
C ASP A 169 -10.07 -2.17 3.41
N ALA A 170 -8.79 -1.79 3.57
CA ALA A 170 -7.63 -2.68 3.47
C ALA A 170 -7.54 -3.45 2.13
N MET A 171 -8.09 -2.90 1.05
CA MET A 171 -8.00 -3.46 -0.29
C MET A 171 -6.80 -2.89 -1.04
N ILE A 172 -6.10 -3.72 -1.81
CA ILE A 172 -4.95 -3.24 -2.60
C ILE A 172 -5.45 -2.45 -3.81
N ARG A 173 -4.99 -1.20 -3.94
CA ARG A 173 -5.34 -0.26 -5.03
C ARG A 173 -4.25 -0.06 -6.05
N GLY A 174 -2.99 -0.32 -5.68
CA GLY A 174 -1.86 -0.17 -6.58
C GLY A 174 -0.56 -0.74 -6.04
N PHE A 175 0.40 -0.91 -6.92
CA PHE A 175 1.78 -1.22 -6.58
C PHE A 175 2.70 -0.26 -7.34
N TYR A 176 3.69 0.29 -6.63
CA TYR A 176 4.52 1.37 -7.13
C TYR A 176 5.98 1.10 -6.83
N ASP A 177 6.84 1.21 -7.84
CA ASP A 177 8.28 1.07 -7.72
C ASP A 177 8.87 2.34 -7.13
N LEU A 178 9.29 2.28 -5.87
CA LEU A 178 9.86 3.43 -5.18
C LEU A 178 11.16 3.93 -5.81
N LEU A 179 11.82 3.14 -6.67
CA LEU A 179 13.04 3.58 -7.34
C LEU A 179 12.77 4.28 -8.68
N LYS A 180 11.50 4.38 -9.10
CA LYS A 180 11.09 5.12 -10.30
C LYS A 180 10.36 6.40 -9.90
N PRO A 181 10.96 7.59 -10.13
CA PRO A 181 10.36 8.86 -9.71
C PRO A 181 8.92 9.08 -10.21
N LYS A 182 8.61 8.67 -11.44
CA LYS A 182 7.25 8.80 -11.98
C LYS A 182 6.21 7.96 -11.23
N GLU A 183 6.59 6.78 -10.76
CA GLU A 183 5.68 5.94 -9.98
C GLU A 183 5.51 6.49 -8.57
N VAL A 184 6.54 7.11 -7.98
CA VAL A 184 6.43 7.82 -6.69
C VAL A 184 5.49 9.03 -6.77
N GLU A 185 5.57 9.82 -7.83
CA GLU A 185 4.65 10.95 -8.01
C GLU A 185 3.21 10.50 -8.22
N LEU A 186 2.99 9.42 -8.99
CA LEU A 186 1.66 8.83 -9.15
C LEU A 186 1.13 8.26 -7.82
N LEU A 187 1.98 7.58 -7.05
CA LEU A 187 1.63 7.05 -5.73
C LEU A 187 1.08 8.13 -4.81
N LYS A 188 1.70 9.31 -4.76
CA LYS A 188 1.22 10.42 -3.91
C LYS A 188 -0.17 10.91 -4.33
N ILE A 189 -0.38 11.09 -5.64
CA ILE A 189 -1.69 11.47 -6.20
C ILE A 189 -2.76 10.44 -5.82
N ASP A 190 -2.40 9.15 -5.91
CA ASP A 190 -3.31 8.06 -5.62
C ASP A 190 -3.61 7.97 -4.11
N ILE A 191 -2.62 8.20 -3.24
CA ILE A 191 -2.82 8.33 -1.78
C ILE A 191 -3.82 9.45 -1.47
N GLU A 192 -3.59 10.66 -2.00
CA GLU A 192 -4.49 11.81 -1.77
C GLU A 192 -5.92 11.50 -2.22
N SER A 193 -6.09 10.82 -3.36
CA SER A 193 -7.40 10.44 -3.88
C SER A 193 -8.18 9.44 -3.02
N LEU A 194 -7.49 8.70 -2.14
CA LEU A 194 -8.08 7.75 -1.21
C LEU A 194 -8.33 8.35 0.18
N LEU A 195 -7.74 9.51 0.47
CA LEU A 195 -7.95 10.27 1.71
C LEU A 195 -9.15 11.23 1.59
N ASP A 196 -9.43 11.73 0.38
CA ASP A 196 -10.59 12.57 0.02
C ASP A 196 -11.96 11.88 0.20
#